data_AF-A0A6P4FMH4-F1
#
_entry.id   AF-A0A6P4FMH4-F1
#
_cell.length_a   1.000
_cell.length_b   1.000
_cell.length_c   1.000
_cell.angle_alpha   90.00
_cell.angle_beta   90.00
_cell.angle_gamma   90.00
#
_symmetry.space_group_name_H-M   'P 1'
#
loop_
_entity.id
_entity.type
_entity.pdbx_description
1 polymer ?
#
loop_
_entity_poly.entity_id
_entity_poly.type
_entity_poly.pdbx_seq_one_letter_code
_entity_poly.pdbx_strand_id
1 'polypeptide(L)'
;MPLLYWWLRHWDSFMWLTSVPTAMVLIFSKYVIESPRWLISKQRFREAIVQLQKIAKINGHRFDMTEKELAEIYSRDKQEVTYGIASLFAGWRLARNTIIMGFSW
;
A
#
# COMPACT_ATOMS: atom_id res chain seq x y z
N MET A 1 0.18 1.65 24.17
CA MET A 1 1.44 0.97 24.57
C MET A 1 1.67 1.07 26.09
N PRO A 2 0.78 0.52 26.95
CA PRO A 2 0.91 0.70 28.40
C PRO A 2 2.10 -0.09 28.99
N LEU A 3 2.35 -1.29 28.47
CA LEU A 3 3.44 -2.18 28.90
C LEU A 3 4.83 -1.62 28.58
N LEU A 4 5.00 -1.01 27.40
CA LEU A 4 6.25 -0.35 27.02
C LEU A 4 6.54 0.88 27.88
N TYR A 5 5.52 1.66 28.22
CA TYR A 5 5.69 2.80 29.13
C TYR A 5 6.02 2.34 30.56
N TRP A 6 5.35 1.30 31.05
CA TRP A 6 5.66 0.69 32.35
C TRP A 6 7.09 0.17 32.43
N TRP A 7 7.61 -0.41 31.34
CA TRP A 7 9.00 -0.86 31.24
C TRP A 7 10.00 0.29 31.15
N LEU A 8 9.75 1.30 30.31
CA LEU A 8 10.71 2.39 30.07
C LEU A 8 10.75 3.41 31.22
N ARG A 9 9.68 3.50 32.03
CA ARG A 9 9.56 4.24 33.31
C ARG A 9 9.83 5.76 33.25
N HIS A 10 10.43 6.26 32.17
CA HIS A 10 10.71 7.64 31.86
C HIS A 10 10.07 8.03 30.52
N TRP A 11 9.49 9.22 30.49
CA TRP A 11 8.71 9.73 29.35
C TRP A 11 9.58 10.09 28.14
N ASP A 12 10.82 10.52 28.38
CA ASP A 12 11.82 10.89 27.37
C ASP A 12 12.27 9.67 26.54
N SER A 13 12.60 8.57 27.20
CA SER A 13 13.02 7.33 26.56
C SER A 13 11.89 6.73 25.71
N PHE A 14 10.64 6.84 26.16
CA PHE A 14 9.46 6.42 25.40
C PHE A 14 9.25 7.27 24.14
N MET A 15 9.47 8.58 24.24
CA MET A 15 9.35 9.50 23.09
C MET A 15 10.42 9.21 22.03
N TRP A 16 11.67 8.97 22.44
CA TRP A 16 12.72 8.55 21.52
C TRP A 16 12.44 7.18 20.90
N LEU A 17 12.03 6.18 21.69
CA LEU A 17 11.75 4.83 21.20
C LEU A 17 10.64 4.80 20.15
N THR A 18 9.62 5.66 20.27
CA THR A 18 8.50 5.74 19.31
C THR A 18 8.83 6.62 18.10
N SER A 19 9.60 7.68 18.30
CA SER A 19 9.97 8.62 17.23
C SER A 19 11.05 8.06 16.31
N VAL A 20 12.02 7.31 16.84
CA VAL A 20 13.16 6.81 16.05
C VAL A 20 12.72 5.89 14.91
N PRO A 21 11.88 4.84 15.10
CA PRO A 21 11.40 4.01 14.00
C PRO A 21 10.58 4.82 12.98
N THR A 22 9.76 5.77 13.45
CA THR A 22 8.96 6.63 12.59
C THR A 22 9.85 7.53 11.72
N ALA A 23 10.87 8.14 12.31
CA ALA A 23 11.86 8.94 11.60
C ALA A 23 12.67 8.10 10.62
N MET A 24 13.05 6.88 10.98
CA MET A 24 13.70 5.94 10.05
C MET A 24 12.81 5.70 8.83
N VAL A 25 11.52 5.41 9.00
CA VAL A 25 10.59 5.21 7.87
C VAL A 25 10.53 6.45 6.97
N LEU A 26 10.52 7.66 7.55
CA LEU A 26 10.54 8.90 6.75
C LEU A 26 11.84 9.05 5.95
N ILE A 27 12.99 8.75 6.54
CA ILE A 27 14.29 8.79 5.86
C ILE A 27 14.37 7.74 4.75
N PHE A 28 13.84 6.53 5.00
CA PHE A 28 13.87 5.42 4.04
C PHE A 28 12.71 5.41 3.04
N SER A 29 11.74 6.33 3.15
CA SER A 29 10.58 6.42 2.26
C SER A 29 10.98 6.52 0.78
N LYS A 30 12.10 7.18 0.47
CA LYS A 30 12.62 7.31 -0.90
C LYS A 30 13.07 5.98 -1.53
N TYR A 31 13.41 4.98 -0.72
CA TYR A 31 13.84 3.65 -1.17
C TYR A 31 12.67 2.67 -1.32
N VAL A 32 11.48 3.04 -0.84
CA VAL A 32 10.28 2.20 -0.94
C VAL A 32 9.86 2.13 -2.41
N ILE A 33 9.72 0.91 -2.91
CA ILE A 33 9.15 0.66 -4.23
C ILE A 33 7.67 1.02 -4.16
N GLU A 34 7.28 2.04 -4.92
CA GLU A 34 5.87 2.41 -5.06
C GLU A 34 5.08 1.25 -5.68
N SER A 35 3.82 1.08 -5.27
CA SER A 35 2.99 -0.02 -5.76
C SER A 35 2.76 0.10 -7.28
N PRO A 36 3.18 -0.89 -8.10
CA PRO A 36 2.95 -0.85 -9.54
C PRO A 36 1.46 -0.75 -9.89
N ARG A 37 0.60 -1.38 -9.09
CA ARG A 37 -0.87 -1.35 -9.27
C ARG A 37 -1.44 0.07 -9.10
N TRP A 38 -0.93 0.82 -8.12
CA TRP A 38 -1.35 2.21 -7.91
C TRP A 38 -0.89 3.12 -9.06
N LEU A 39 0.35 2.94 -9.53
CA LEU A 39 0.87 3.68 -10.68
C LEU A 39 0.06 3.41 -11.95
N ILE A 40 -0.33 2.14 -12.19
CA ILE A 40 -1.21 1.74 -13.29
C ILE A 40 -2.60 2.40 -13.18
N SER A 41 -3.20 2.39 -11.98
CA SER A 41 -4.49 3.06 -11.73
C SER A 41 -4.43 4.57 -11.98
N LYS A 42 -3.26 5.19 -11.78
CA LYS A 42 -3.00 6.61 -12.08
C LYS A 42 -2.56 6.87 -13.53
N GLN A 43 -2.65 5.88 -14.42
CA GLN A 43 -2.20 5.93 -15.82
C GLN A 43 -0.70 6.24 -16.00
N ARG A 44 0.12 6.05 -14.95
CA ARG A 44 1.58 6.24 -14.97
C ARG A 44 2.29 4.93 -15.36
N PHE A 45 2.00 4.43 -16.55
CA PHE A 45 2.47 3.12 -17.02
C PHE A 45 4.00 3.01 -17.09
N ARG A 46 4.68 4.07 -17.54
CA ARG A 46 6.16 4.11 -17.62
C ARG A 46 6.83 3.84 -16.27
N GLU A 47 6.33 4.48 -15.22
CA GLU A 47 6.86 4.31 -13.87
C GLU A 47 6.51 2.94 -13.30
N ALA A 48 5.30 2.44 -13.58
CA ALA A 48 4.90 1.10 -13.19
C ALA A 48 5.85 0.04 -13.78
N ILE A 49 6.25 0.18 -15.05
CA ILE A 49 7.20 -0.74 -15.70
C ILE A 49 8.57 -0.67 -15.03
N VAL A 50 9.08 0.53 -14.70
CA VAL A 50 10.35 0.68 -13.98
C VAL A 50 10.31 -0.02 -12.62
N GLN A 51 9.21 0.11 -11.87
CA GLN A 51 9.06 -0.58 -10.60
C GLN A 51 8.91 -2.10 -10.79
N LEU A 52 8.15 -2.56 -11.78
CA LEU A 52 8.02 -3.99 -12.12
C LEU A 52 9.37 -4.60 -12.53
N GLN A 53 10.18 -3.89 -13.31
CA GLN A 53 11.53 -4.31 -13.66
C GLN A 53 12.44 -4.43 -12.43
N LYS A 54 12.37 -3.48 -11.49
CA LYS A 54 13.11 -3.57 -10.22
C LYS A 54 12.69 -4.79 -9.41
N ILE A 55 11.38 -5.01 -9.28
CA ILE A 55 10.82 -6.17 -8.56
C ILE A 55 11.25 -7.48 -9.24
N ALA A 56 11.14 -7.56 -10.56
CA ALA A 56 11.54 -8.73 -11.34
C ALA A 56 13.04 -9.03 -11.18
N LYS A 57 13.89 -7.99 -11.21
CA LYS A 57 15.32 -8.12 -10.97
C LYS A 57 15.63 -8.67 -9.57
N ILE A 58 14.92 -8.20 -8.54
CA ILE A 58 15.05 -8.73 -7.17
C ILE A 58 14.62 -10.20 -7.12
N ASN A 59 13.56 -10.55 -7.86
CA ASN A 59 13.04 -11.92 -7.95
C ASN A 59 13.83 -12.83 -8.90
N GLY A 60 14.92 -12.36 -9.52
CA GLY A 60 15.73 -13.15 -10.45
C GLY A 60 15.08 -13.39 -11.83
N HIS A 61 13.98 -12.71 -12.14
CA HIS A 61 13.28 -12.82 -13.41
C HIS A 61 13.57 -11.61 -14.32
N ARG A 62 13.53 -11.84 -15.65
CA ARG A 62 13.54 -10.75 -16.63
C ARG A 62 12.09 -10.36 -16.91
N PHE A 63 11.78 -9.08 -16.72
CA PHE A 63 10.49 -8.51 -17.07
C PHE A 63 10.73 -7.47 -18.16
N ASP A 64 10.27 -7.78 -19.37
CA ASP A 64 10.28 -6.86 -20.49
C ASP A 64 8.87 -6.83 -21.04
N MET A 65 8.19 -5.71 -20.83
CA MET A 65 6.81 -5.50 -21.27
C MET A 65 6.67 -4.06 -21.73
N THR A 66 6.03 -3.87 -22.87
CA THR A 66 5.88 -2.54 -23.49
C THR A 66 4.76 -1.76 -22.80
N GLU A 67 4.85 -0.43 -22.77
CA GLU A 67 3.77 0.44 -22.25
C GLU A 67 2.40 0.13 -22.87
N LYS A 68 2.39 -0.19 -24.17
CA LYS A 68 1.19 -0.55 -24.91
C LYS A 68 0.57 -1.87 -24.45
N GLU A 69 1.40 -2.88 -24.17
CA GLU A 69 0.94 -4.19 -23.66
C GLU A 69 0.36 -4.05 -22.25
N LEU A 70 1.03 -3.27 -21.38
CA LEU A 70 0.52 -2.99 -20.03
C LEU A 70 -0.80 -2.20 -20.06
N ALA A 71 -0.90 -1.22 -20.96
CA ALA A 71 -2.14 -0.47 -21.16
C ALA A 71 -3.27 -1.36 -21.71
N GLU A 72 -2.98 -2.28 -22.63
CA GLU A 72 -3.97 -3.22 -23.16
C GLU A 72 -4.47 -4.21 -22.10
N ILE A 73 -3.55 -4.79 -21.32
CA ILE A 73 -3.88 -5.67 -20.19
C ILE A 73 -4.77 -4.94 -19.19
N TYR A 74 -4.44 -3.69 -18.85
CA TYR A 74 -5.26 -2.89 -17.93
C TYR A 74 -6.60 -2.47 -18.52
N SER A 75 -6.67 -2.20 -19.83
CA SER A 75 -7.94 -1.86 -20.51
C SER A 75 -8.87 -3.05 -20.60
N ARG A 76 -8.32 -4.27 -20.64
CA ARG A 76 -9.06 -5.52 -20.65
C ARG A 76 -9.52 -5.91 -19.24
N ASP A 77 -8.76 -5.53 -18.22
CA ASP A 77 -9.18 -5.65 -16.83
C ASP A 77 -10.28 -4.64 -16.52
N LYS A 78 -11.31 -5.05 -15.78
CA LYS A 78 -12.40 -4.14 -15.43
C LYS A 78 -11.81 -3.01 -14.58
N GLN A 79 -11.84 -1.77 -15.07
CA GLN A 79 -11.52 -0.60 -14.26
C GLN A 79 -12.24 -0.72 -12.92
N GLU A 80 -11.46 -0.78 -11.82
CA GLU A 80 -12.01 -0.69 -10.48
C GLU A 80 -12.71 0.66 -10.38
N VAL A 81 -14.03 0.66 -10.53
CA VAL A 81 -14.86 1.85 -10.37
C VAL A 81 -14.55 2.41 -8.98
N THR A 82 -14.23 3.69 -8.90
CA THR A 82 -13.97 4.34 -7.62
C THR A 82 -15.26 4.37 -6.81
N TYR A 83 -15.37 3.39 -5.93
CA TYR A 83 -16.47 3.19 -5.03
C TYR A 83 -16.39 4.21 -3.89
N GLY A 84 -17.42 5.04 -3.74
CA GLY A 84 -17.52 5.98 -2.61
C GLY A 84 -17.80 5.25 -1.29
N ILE A 85 -17.60 5.91 -0.15
CA ILE A 85 -17.83 5.32 1.18
C ILE A 85 -19.24 4.70 1.30
N ALA A 86 -20.25 5.32 0.67
CA ALA A 86 -21.62 4.81 0.64
C ALA A 86 -21.75 3.40 0.01
N SER A 87 -20.88 3.02 -0.92
CA SER A 87 -20.98 1.70 -1.55
C SER A 87 -20.52 0.56 -0.65
N LEU A 88 -19.79 0.85 0.44
CA LEU A 88 -19.47 -0.15 1.47
C LEU A 88 -20.74 -0.74 2.10
N PHE A 89 -21.82 0.04 2.12
CA PHE A 89 -23.12 -0.38 2.65
C PHE A 89 -24.14 -0.72 1.56
N ALA A 90 -23.80 -0.55 0.28
CA ALA A 90 -24.73 -0.77 -0.84
C ALA A 90 -25.04 -2.25 -1.09
N GLY A 91 -24.20 -3.18 -0.62
CA GLY A 91 -24.42 -4.62 -0.76
C GLY A 91 -24.49 -5.32 0.59
N TRP A 92 -25.46 -6.23 0.78
CA TRP A 92 -25.66 -6.97 2.03
C TRP A 92 -24.40 -7.68 2.54
N ARG A 93 -23.69 -8.37 1.64
CA ARG A 93 -22.43 -9.06 1.98
C ARG A 93 -21.34 -8.09 2.42
N LEU A 94 -21.21 -6.96 1.74
CA LEU A 94 -20.19 -5.95 2.02
C LEU A 94 -20.49 -5.17 3.31
N ALA A 95 -21.77 -4.82 3.53
CA ALA A 95 -22.24 -4.17 4.74
C ALA A 95 -22.01 -5.05 5.97
N ARG A 96 -22.37 -6.35 5.90
CA ARG A 96 -22.12 -7.30 6.99
C ARG A 96 -20.62 -7.39 7.33
N ASN A 97 -19.76 -7.52 6.32
CA ASN A 97 -18.32 -7.59 6.55
C ASN A 97 -17.77 -6.28 7.15
N THR A 98 -18.24 -5.12 6.66
CA THR A 98 -17.85 -3.81 7.16
C THR A 98 -18.25 -3.63 8.63
N ILE A 99 -19.47 -4.04 8.98
CA ILE A 99 -19.98 -4.02 10.36
C ILE A 99 -19.15 -4.94 11.25
N ILE A 100 -18.87 -6.17 10.82
CA ILE A 100 -18.05 -7.12 11.58
C ILE A 100 -16.65 -6.54 11.82
N MET A 101 -16.00 -5.97 10.81
CA MET A 101 -14.69 -5.33 10.97
C MET A 101 -14.74 -4.14 11.93
N GLY A 102 -15.80 -3.34 11.91
CA GLY A 102 -15.98 -2.20 12.83
C GLY A 102 -16.20 -2.61 14.28
N PHE A 103 -16.90 -3.72 14.52
CA PHE A 103 -17.12 -4.26 15.87
C PHE A 103 -15.97 -5.15 16.38
N SER A 104 -15.11 -5.64 15.49
CA SER A 104 -13.95 -6.50 15.81
C SER A 104 -12.67 -5.72 16.10
N TRP A 105 -12.74 -4.39 16.19
CA TRP A 105 -11.61 -3.54 16.55
C TRP A 105 -11.45 -3.41 18.07
#